data_AF-A0A6B3E9N5-F1
#
_entry.id   AF-A0A6B3E9N5-F1
#
_cell.length_a   1.000
_cell.length_b   1.000
_cell.length_c   1.000
_cell.angle_alpha   90.00
_cell.angle_beta   90.00
_cell.angle_gamma   90.00
#
_symmetry.space_group_name_H-M   'P 1'
#
loop_
_entity.id
_entity.type
_entity.pdbx_description
1 polymer ?
#
loop_
_entity_poly.entity_id
_entity_poly.type
_entity_poly.pdbx_seq_one_letter_code
_entity_poly.pdbx_strand_id
1 'polypeptide(L)'
;AHPVGFQWVMEAKKHGAKVIHVDPRFSRTSALADTHVPLRAGTDIVLLGALISHVLTEEKDFREYVVHYTNAASLVSEDFRDTEDLDGLFSGYDPDTGRYDPLSWQYEGVEVQEPAGDPDAL
;
A
#
# COMPACT_ATOMS: atom_id res chain seq x y z
N ALA A 1 20.15 7.09 -1.06
CA ALA A 1 21.01 6.33 -0.13
C ALA A 1 21.42 7.27 1.00
N HIS A 2 21.34 6.84 2.27
CA HIS A 2 21.42 7.74 3.44
C HIS A 2 22.40 7.23 4.51
N PRO A 3 23.72 7.29 4.26
CA PRO A 3 24.71 6.67 5.15
C PRO A 3 24.74 7.28 6.55
N VAL A 4 24.54 8.60 6.68
CA VAL A 4 24.48 9.28 7.99
C VAL A 4 23.23 8.86 8.75
N GLY A 5 22.09 8.70 8.10
CA GLY A 5 20.88 8.19 8.76
C GLY A 5 21.01 6.72 9.21
N PHE A 6 21.75 5.92 8.43
CA PHE A 6 21.94 4.49 8.72
C PHE A 6 22.67 4.21 10.03
N GLN A 7 23.39 5.20 10.60
CA GLN A 7 23.97 5.07 11.94
C GLN A 7 22.91 4.74 13.01
N TRP A 8 21.71 5.31 12.88
CA TRP A 8 20.62 5.10 13.83
C TRP A 8 19.95 3.73 13.65
N VAL A 9 19.93 3.19 12.43
CA VAL A 9 19.53 1.81 12.16
C VAL A 9 20.49 0.84 12.85
N MET A 10 21.80 1.10 12.75
CA MET A 10 22.80 0.27 13.42
C MET A 10 22.71 0.36 14.94
N GLU A 11 22.38 1.53 15.50
CA GLU A 11 22.18 1.69 16.93
C GLU A 11 20.93 0.94 17.43
N ALA A 12 19.81 1.03 16.71
CA ALA A 12 18.62 0.23 17.00
C ALA A 12 18.92 -1.27 16.94
N LYS A 13 19.74 -1.71 15.97
CA LYS A 13 20.18 -3.11 15.86
C LYS A 13 20.99 -3.55 17.08
N LYS A 14 21.91 -2.72 17.59
CA LYS A 14 22.66 -3.00 18.83
C LYS A 14 21.73 -3.11 20.05
N HIS A 15 20.61 -2.37 20.05
CA HIS A 15 19.56 -2.46 21.06
C HIS A 15 18.55 -3.60 20.83
N GLY A 16 18.84 -4.51 19.89
CA GLY A 16 18.08 -5.75 19.70
C GLY A 16 17.03 -5.71 18.59
N ALA A 17 16.87 -4.59 17.88
CA ALA A 17 16.01 -4.54 16.71
C ALA A 17 16.53 -5.47 15.60
N LYS A 18 15.62 -6.13 14.88
CA LYS A 18 15.95 -6.90 13.68
C LYS A 18 15.92 -6.02 12.45
N VAL A 19 17.00 -6.01 11.69
CA VAL A 19 17.11 -5.28 10.42
C VAL A 19 16.88 -6.25 9.28
N ILE A 20 15.78 -6.08 8.55
CA ILE A 20 15.45 -6.84 7.35
C ILE A 20 15.66 -5.91 6.15
N HIS A 21 16.43 -6.38 5.17
CA HIS A 21 16.68 -5.64 3.93
C HIS A 21 16.09 -6.42 2.75
N VAL A 22 15.07 -5.86 2.10
CA VAL A 22 14.44 -6.43 0.92
C VAL A 22 14.97 -5.70 -0.31
N ASP A 23 15.76 -6.37 -1.15
CA ASP A 23 16.34 -5.77 -2.37
C ASP A 23 16.72 -6.87 -3.37
N PRO A 24 16.50 -6.70 -4.69
CA PRO A 24 16.97 -7.63 -5.72
C PRO A 24 18.48 -7.91 -5.67
N ARG A 25 19.26 -6.98 -5.11
CA ARG A 25 20.71 -7.04 -5.04
C ARG A 25 21.19 -7.19 -3.61
N PHE A 26 22.28 -7.91 -3.45
CA PHE A 26 23.03 -7.91 -2.21
C PHE A 26 23.93 -6.66 -2.15
N SER A 27 23.60 -5.70 -1.28
CA SER A 27 24.30 -4.41 -1.18
C SER A 27 25.07 -4.28 0.15
N ARG A 28 25.75 -3.13 0.35
CA ARG A 28 26.37 -2.80 1.66
C ARG A 28 25.36 -2.77 2.80
N THR A 29 24.11 -2.42 2.52
CA THR A 29 23.02 -2.50 3.51
C THR A 29 22.68 -3.95 3.83
N SER A 30 22.59 -4.83 2.81
CA SER A 30 22.35 -6.27 3.02
C SER A 30 23.41 -6.90 3.91
N ALA A 31 24.68 -6.52 3.72
CA ALA A 31 25.80 -7.01 4.53
C ALA A 31 25.71 -6.66 6.02
N LEU A 32 24.94 -5.62 6.37
CA LEU A 32 24.74 -5.17 7.75
C LEU A 32 23.37 -5.57 8.33
N ALA A 33 22.46 -6.08 7.50
CA ALA A 33 21.14 -6.57 7.90
C ALA A 33 21.24 -7.91 8.65
N ASP A 34 20.22 -8.24 9.44
CA ASP A 34 20.06 -9.58 10.01
C ASP A 34 19.50 -10.56 8.98
N THR A 35 18.68 -10.06 8.05
CA THR A 35 18.07 -10.86 6.99
C THR A 35 18.07 -10.06 5.70
N HIS A 36 18.60 -10.64 4.64
CA HIS A 36 18.42 -10.15 3.28
C HIS A 36 17.36 -11.00 2.59
N VAL A 37 16.32 -10.36 2.08
CA VAL A 37 15.25 -11.02 1.32
C VAL A 37 15.39 -10.56 -0.14
N PRO A 38 15.91 -11.42 -1.04
CA PRO A 38 15.96 -11.08 -2.45
C PRO A 38 14.53 -11.06 -3.03
N LEU A 39 14.25 -10.06 -3.87
CA LEU A 39 12.95 -9.87 -4.54
C LEU A 39 13.19 -9.52 -6.01
N ARG A 40 12.30 -9.92 -6.92
CA ARG A 40 12.34 -9.44 -8.31
C ARG A 40 11.98 -7.96 -8.34
N ALA A 41 12.67 -7.17 -9.16
CA ALA A 41 12.31 -5.77 -9.35
C ALA A 41 10.85 -5.65 -9.87
N GLY A 42 10.06 -4.80 -9.22
CA GLY A 42 8.66 -4.54 -9.58
C GLY A 42 7.65 -5.55 -9.01
N THR A 43 8.02 -6.36 -8.02
CA THR A 43 7.07 -7.27 -7.31
C THR A 43 6.79 -6.87 -5.87
N ASP A 44 7.12 -5.64 -5.50
CA ASP A 44 6.97 -5.11 -4.14
C ASP A 44 5.50 -5.15 -3.69
N ILE A 45 4.55 -4.86 -4.59
CA ILE A 45 3.10 -4.96 -4.33
C ILE A 45 2.71 -6.36 -3.87
N VAL A 46 3.28 -7.42 -4.47
CA VAL A 46 2.95 -8.81 -4.09
C VAL A 46 3.47 -9.12 -2.68
N LEU A 47 4.69 -8.67 -2.35
CA LEU A 47 5.27 -8.87 -1.01
C LEU A 47 4.45 -8.14 0.06
N LEU A 48 4.13 -6.87 -0.17
CA LEU A 48 3.37 -6.07 0.79
C LEU A 48 1.92 -6.55 0.90
N GLY A 49 1.28 -6.93 -0.22
CA GLY A 49 -0.06 -7.53 -0.22
C GLY A 49 -0.11 -8.83 0.57
N ALA A 50 0.88 -9.72 0.39
CA ALA A 50 0.99 -10.96 1.17
C ALA A 50 1.22 -10.68 2.67
N LEU A 51 2.03 -9.67 3.02
CA LEU A 51 2.24 -9.27 4.41
C LEU A 51 0.94 -8.73 5.05
N ILE A 52 0.20 -7.88 4.33
CA ILE A 52 -1.08 -7.35 4.78
C ILE A 52 -2.08 -8.50 5.00
N SER A 53 -2.22 -9.38 4.00
CA SER A 53 -3.09 -10.56 4.09
C SER A 53 -2.73 -11.41 5.32
N HIS A 54 -1.45 -11.76 5.50
CA HIS A 54 -0.99 -12.55 6.66
C HIS A 54 -1.28 -11.86 8.00
N VAL A 55 -1.12 -10.54 8.09
CA VAL A 55 -1.44 -9.80 9.32
C VAL A 55 -2.94 -9.87 9.63
N LEU A 56 -3.80 -9.71 8.63
CA LEU A 56 -5.26 -9.72 8.79
C LEU A 56 -5.81 -11.12 9.05
N THR A 57 -5.36 -12.14 8.31
CA THR A 57 -5.85 -13.52 8.46
C THR A 57 -5.41 -14.16 9.77
N GLU A 58 -4.27 -13.72 10.31
CA GLU A 58 -3.71 -14.25 11.57
C GLU A 58 -4.02 -13.35 12.77
N GLU A 59 -4.87 -12.32 12.60
CA GLU A 59 -5.26 -11.38 13.66
C GLU A 59 -4.06 -10.73 14.39
N LYS A 60 -3.01 -10.39 13.63
CA LYS A 60 -1.77 -9.77 14.15
C LYS A 60 -1.83 -8.23 14.11
N ASP A 61 -2.99 -7.67 13.77
CA ASP A 61 -3.22 -6.24 13.79
C ASP A 61 -3.53 -5.73 15.20
N PHE A 62 -3.19 -4.47 15.47
CA PHE A 62 -3.64 -3.81 16.68
C PHE A 62 -5.07 -3.30 16.47
N ARG A 63 -6.05 -4.19 16.70
CA ARG A 63 -7.46 -3.97 16.33
C ARG A 63 -8.06 -2.66 16.85
N GLU A 64 -7.84 -2.33 18.12
CA GLU A 64 -8.34 -1.08 18.72
C GLU A 64 -7.78 0.15 17.98
N TYR A 65 -6.48 0.14 17.68
CA TYR A 65 -5.86 1.22 16.92
C TYR A 65 -6.43 1.31 15.50
N VAL A 66 -6.56 0.17 14.82
CA VAL A 66 -7.09 0.11 13.44
C VAL A 66 -8.50 0.68 13.39
N VAL A 67 -9.38 0.27 14.29
CA VAL A 67 -10.79 0.73 14.30
C VAL A 67 -10.90 2.22 14.61
N HIS A 68 -10.09 2.75 15.53
CA HIS A 68 -10.28 4.13 16.03
C HIS A 68 -9.43 5.18 15.31
N TYR A 69 -8.31 4.79 14.71
CA TYR A 69 -7.35 5.75 14.14
C TYR A 69 -7.07 5.52 12.65
N THR A 70 -7.85 4.67 12.00
CA THR A 70 -7.86 4.51 10.54
C THR A 70 -9.29 4.63 10.01
N ASN A 71 -9.47 4.59 8.69
CA ASN A 71 -10.77 4.59 8.05
C ASN A 71 -11.44 3.21 7.98
N ALA A 72 -10.88 2.17 8.63
CA ALA A 72 -11.35 0.79 8.52
C ALA A 72 -12.83 0.57 8.86
N ALA A 73 -13.41 1.41 9.72
CA ALA A 73 -14.83 1.33 10.10
C ALA A 73 -15.77 2.13 9.18
N SER A 74 -15.25 2.77 8.13
CA SER A 74 -16.04 3.59 7.21
C SER A 74 -16.71 2.70 6.15
N LEU A 75 -17.95 3.01 5.80
CA LEU A 75 -18.65 2.36 4.70
C LEU A 75 -18.27 3.02 3.38
N VAL A 76 -17.92 2.22 2.38
CA VAL A 76 -17.66 2.64 1.00
C VAL A 76 -18.97 2.57 0.22
N SER A 77 -19.13 3.41 -0.80
CA SER A 77 -20.31 3.40 -1.69
C SER A 77 -20.62 2.00 -2.22
N GLU A 78 -21.90 1.66 -2.32
CA GLU A 78 -22.36 0.40 -2.93
C GLU A 78 -22.02 0.30 -4.43
N ASP A 79 -21.73 1.44 -5.08
CA ASP A 79 -21.31 1.49 -6.48
C ASP A 79 -19.84 1.10 -6.70
N PHE A 80 -19.04 0.98 -5.62
CA PHE A 80 -17.66 0.54 -5.70
C PHE A 80 -17.60 -0.92 -6.16
N ARG A 81 -16.73 -1.20 -7.14
CA ARG A 81 -16.34 -2.56 -7.54
C ARG A 81 -14.83 -2.67 -7.49
N ASP A 82 -14.36 -3.74 -6.87
CA ASP A 82 -12.93 -3.98 -6.72
C ASP A 82 -12.35 -4.79 -7.90
N THR A 83 -11.06 -5.05 -7.80
CA THR A 83 -10.29 -5.79 -8.80
C THR A 83 -10.62 -7.27 -8.88
N GLU A 84 -11.28 -7.85 -7.88
CA GLU A 84 -11.71 -9.25 -7.92
C GLU A 84 -12.98 -9.38 -8.77
N ASP A 85 -13.87 -8.38 -8.69
CA ASP A 85 -15.11 -8.33 -9.46
C ASP A 85 -14.89 -7.96 -10.95
N LEU A 86 -13.79 -7.25 -11.27
CA LEU A 86 -13.55 -6.64 -12.58
C LEU A 86 -12.18 -7.01 -13.20
N ASP A 87 -11.74 -8.26 -13.04
CA ASP A 87 -10.56 -8.83 -13.72
C ASP A 87 -9.28 -7.98 -13.58
N GLY A 88 -9.04 -7.40 -12.40
CA GLY A 88 -7.87 -6.57 -12.12
C GLY A 88 -8.08 -5.07 -12.33
N LEU A 89 -9.29 -4.63 -12.67
CA LEU A 89 -9.68 -3.22 -12.78
C LEU A 89 -10.60 -2.82 -11.64
N PHE A 90 -10.68 -1.53 -11.32
CA PHE A 90 -11.70 -1.02 -10.39
C PHE A 90 -12.93 -0.50 -11.17
N SER A 91 -14.03 -0.21 -10.46
CA SER A 91 -15.14 0.55 -11.04
C SER A 91 -14.66 1.90 -11.59
N GLY A 92 -15.25 2.32 -12.72
CA GLY A 92 -14.93 3.59 -13.38
C GLY A 92 -13.82 3.54 -14.42
N TYR A 93 -13.25 2.37 -14.76
CA TYR A 93 -12.25 2.26 -15.83
C TYR A 93 -12.85 2.50 -17.22
N ASP A 94 -12.24 3.42 -17.97
CA ASP A 94 -12.49 3.63 -19.39
C ASP A 94 -11.36 2.99 -20.24
N PRO A 95 -11.64 1.95 -21.03
CA PRO A 95 -10.64 1.26 -21.84
C PRO A 95 -10.10 2.09 -23.01
N ASP A 96 -10.84 3.08 -23.50
CA ASP A 96 -10.44 3.90 -24.64
C ASP A 96 -9.41 4.95 -24.22
N THR A 97 -9.58 5.52 -23.03
CA THR A 97 -8.67 6.54 -22.47
C THR A 97 -7.63 5.99 -21.49
N GLY A 98 -7.86 4.78 -20.95
CA GLY A 98 -7.03 4.16 -19.91
C GLY A 98 -7.11 4.88 -18.56
N ARG A 99 -8.19 5.61 -18.29
CA ARG A 99 -8.39 6.42 -17.08
C ARG A 99 -9.51 5.85 -16.21
N TYR A 100 -9.53 6.28 -14.95
CA TYR A 100 -10.59 5.94 -13.99
C TYR A 100 -11.43 7.17 -13.65
N ASP A 101 -12.74 6.97 -13.55
CA ASP A 101 -13.66 7.84 -12.81
C ASP A 101 -13.79 7.34 -11.35
N PRO A 102 -13.25 8.08 -10.36
CA PRO A 102 -13.22 7.67 -8.96
C PRO A 102 -14.50 8.01 -8.18
N LEU A 103 -15.59 8.45 -8.83
CA LEU A 103 -16.84 8.80 -8.14
C LEU A 103 -17.39 7.66 -7.28
N SER A 104 -17.23 6.41 -7.72
CA SER A 104 -17.66 5.23 -6.95
C SER A 104 -16.76 4.91 -5.76
N TRP A 105 -15.55 5.49 -5.64
CA TRP A 105 -14.55 5.10 -4.62
C TRP A 105 -14.72 5.87 -3.29
N GLN A 106 -15.86 6.51 -3.11
CA GLN A 106 -16.14 7.42 -2.01
C GLN A 106 -16.78 6.70 -0.84
N TYR A 107 -16.80 7.35 0.32
CA TYR A 107 -17.59 6.85 1.43
C TYR A 107 -19.09 7.02 1.15
N GLU A 108 -19.87 6.11 1.72
CA GLU A 108 -21.32 6.17 1.63
C GLU A 108 -21.86 7.50 2.18
N GLY A 109 -22.79 8.12 1.45
CA GLY A 109 -23.41 9.39 1.82
C GLY A 109 -22.56 10.65 1.56
N VAL A 110 -21.38 10.52 0.95
CA VAL A 110 -20.59 11.67 0.48
C VAL A 110 -21.09 12.06 -0.92
N GLU A 111 -21.77 13.21 -1.03
CA GLU A 111 -22.03 13.83 -2.33
C GLU A 111 -20.73 14.45 -2.86
N VAL A 112 -20.13 13.84 -3.88
CA VAL A 112 -19.01 14.43 -4.59
C VAL A 112 -19.54 15.41 -5.62
N GLN A 113 -19.17 16.68 -5.47
CA GLN A 113 -19.36 17.67 -6.52
C GLN A 113 -18.36 17.36 -7.64
N GLU A 114 -18.86 17.03 -8.83
CA GLU A 114 -18.01 16.84 -10.01
C GLU A 114 -17.07 18.04 -10.17
N PRO A 115 -15.78 17.83 -10.45
CA PRO A 115 -14.88 18.93 -10.72
C PRO A 115 -15.41 19.71 -11.94
N ALA A 116 -15.67 21.01 -11.76
CA ALA A 116 -16.25 21.88 -12.78
C ALA A 116 -15.30 22.21 -13.96
N GLY A 117 -14.29 21.38 -14.21
CA GLY A 117 -13.28 21.59 -15.25
C GLY A 117 -13.29 20.44 -16.25
N ASP A 118 -13.54 20.78 -17.51
CA ASP A 118 -13.33 19.90 -18.65
C ASP A 118 -11.83 19.55 -18.75
N PRO A 119 -11.43 18.28 -18.51
CA PRO A 119 -10.04 17.85 -18.59
C PRO A 119 -9.44 17.97 -20.00
N ASP A 120 -10.28 18.08 -21.03
CA ASP A 120 -9.90 18.18 -22.44
C ASP A 120 -9.89 19.63 -22.97
N ALA A 121 -10.07 20.63 -22.11
CA ALA A 121 -10.05 22.04 -22.47
C ALA A 121 -8.65 22.67 -22.63
N LEU A 122 -7.60 21.88 -22.89
CA LEU A 122 -6.23 22.35 -23.19
C LEU A 122 -5.70 21.84 -24.53
#